data_AF-A0A933P4F3-F1
#
_entry.id   AF-A0A933P4F3-F1
#
_cell.length_a   1.000
_cell.length_b   1.000
_cell.length_c   1.000
_cell.angle_alpha   90.00
_cell.angle_beta   90.00
_cell.angle_gamma   90.00
#
_symmetry.space_group_name_H-M   'P 1'
#
loop_
_entity.id
_entity.type
_entity.pdbx_description
1 polymer ?
#
loop_
_entity_poly.entity_id
_entity_poly.type
_entity_poly.pdbx_seq_one_letter_code
_entity_poly.pdbx_strand_id
1 'polypeptide(L)'
;MGEQERSGDGWWVITFIVGMVALILGVVGIALATGRSAGADSNGSSGATGTTEFDITLADISISPSSIEVPAGQQITVHLHNMGAMPHDFKVNGTTGSAMLDPGTTADVVIGPFDADTEAWCTVPGHKEAGMKLTIKVAGATPPEGGATVATAPADNSAMIDGAAMPADSWKARAPELDPPASGKVHEVAFDATEETIEVAPGVTQLMWTFNGQVPGPTLHGKIGDTFKITLTNKGTMGHSIDFHASKVAWSDEMRTIQPGESLVYEFQADYAGAYMYHCGTAPALHHIGNGMFGAIIIDPPNLEPVEQEFVILQSELYLGPEGQPGDLTKMMNEDFDAVVFNGYFSQYKFAPIHAEKDARYRVWVVDDGPNENSAFHIVGTIFDTVFKEGVYLLQPDDSHGGSQVLDLQPAQGGFVEFTFAEDGLYPFVTHKFANPGKGALGFFVVGDVDTSALGGH
;
A
#
# COMPACT_ATOMS: atom_id res chain seq x y z
N MET A 1 2.14 -62.06 29.17
CA MET A 1 3.07 -63.17 28.86
C MET A 1 3.35 -63.09 27.37
N GLY A 2 4.58 -62.77 26.98
CA GLY A 2 4.98 -62.68 25.58
C GLY A 2 5.79 -61.44 25.24
N GLU A 3 7.01 -61.36 25.80
CA GLU A 3 8.10 -60.52 25.28
C GLU A 3 8.49 -60.98 23.86
N GLN A 4 8.86 -60.01 23.02
CA GLN A 4 9.92 -60.23 22.04
C GLN A 4 10.77 -58.96 21.93
N GLU A 5 11.93 -59.00 22.57
CA GLU A 5 13.06 -58.09 22.33
C GLU A 5 13.65 -58.29 20.94
N ARG A 6 14.21 -57.21 20.36
CA ARG A 6 15.53 -57.12 19.72
C ARG A 6 15.74 -55.65 19.30
N SER A 7 16.55 -54.87 20.00
CA SER A 7 18.03 -54.81 20.00
C SER A 7 18.59 -53.79 18.99
N GLY A 8 19.33 -52.81 19.50
CA GLY A 8 20.56 -52.33 18.86
C GLY A 8 20.54 -50.92 18.29
N ASP A 9 21.19 -50.01 19.04
CA ASP A 9 22.13 -48.97 18.59
C ASP A 9 21.56 -47.83 17.72
N GLY A 10 21.66 -46.54 18.04
CA GLY A 10 22.75 -45.80 18.67
C GLY A 10 23.16 -44.66 17.72
N TRP A 11 23.41 -43.47 18.28
CA TRP A 11 24.13 -42.30 17.73
C TRP A 11 23.38 -41.06 17.17
N TRP A 12 23.67 -39.95 17.88
CA TRP A 12 23.76 -38.51 17.58
C TRP A 12 22.56 -37.69 17.06
N VAL A 13 22.18 -36.75 17.92
CA VAL A 13 21.49 -35.49 17.60
C VAL A 13 22.46 -34.57 16.86
N ILE A 14 22.13 -34.19 15.63
CA ILE A 14 22.76 -33.07 14.92
C ILE A 14 21.64 -32.11 14.50
N THR A 15 21.67 -30.92 15.11
CA THR A 15 20.83 -29.76 14.78
C THR A 15 21.22 -29.22 13.41
N PHE A 16 20.27 -29.11 12.48
CA PHE A 16 20.45 -28.38 11.22
C PHE A 16 19.92 -26.96 11.36
N ILE A 17 20.84 -25.99 11.42
CA ILE A 17 20.58 -24.58 11.14
C ILE A 17 21.00 -24.37 9.68
N VAL A 18 20.06 -24.01 8.81
CA VAL A 18 20.36 -23.59 7.43
C VAL A 18 20.49 -22.07 7.41
N GLY A 19 21.73 -21.59 7.44
CA GLY A 19 22.08 -20.24 7.04
C GLY A 19 22.59 -20.26 5.61
N MET A 20 21.97 -19.47 4.73
CA MET A 20 22.32 -19.37 3.31
C MET A 20 23.29 -18.18 3.13
N VAL A 21 24.56 -18.47 2.85
CA VAL A 21 25.55 -17.48 2.38
C VAL A 21 25.94 -17.86 0.96
N ALA A 22 25.60 -17.01 0.00
CA ALA A 22 26.02 -17.13 -1.39
C ALA A 22 27.46 -16.61 -1.55
N LEU A 23 28.29 -17.42 -2.21
CA LEU A 23 29.74 -17.25 -2.32
C LEU A 23 30.07 -16.74 -3.73
N ILE A 24 30.65 -15.53 -3.81
CA ILE A 24 31.21 -14.95 -5.04
C ILE A 24 32.64 -15.48 -5.21
N LEU A 25 32.90 -16.14 -6.34
CA LEU A 25 34.23 -16.57 -6.77
C LEU A 25 34.97 -15.42 -7.47
N GLY A 26 35.94 -14.82 -6.78
CA GLY A 26 36.96 -13.94 -7.36
C GLY A 26 38.30 -14.66 -7.43
N VAL A 27 38.81 -14.90 -8.63
CA VAL A 27 40.12 -15.50 -8.88
C VAL A 27 41.22 -14.50 -8.52
N VAL A 28 42.09 -14.87 -7.57
CA VAL A 28 43.29 -14.11 -7.18
C VAL A 28 44.47 -14.52 -8.06
N GLY A 29 44.93 -13.62 -8.92
CA GLY A 29 46.22 -13.70 -9.59
C GLY A 29 47.30 -13.03 -8.73
N ILE A 30 48.24 -13.81 -8.22
CA ILE A 30 49.42 -13.33 -7.48
C ILE A 30 50.48 -12.85 -8.48
N ALA A 31 50.89 -11.60 -8.40
CA ALA A 31 52.17 -11.13 -8.95
C ALA A 31 52.88 -10.25 -7.91
N LEU A 32 53.94 -10.79 -7.33
CA LEU A 32 54.92 -10.10 -6.50
C LEU A 32 55.91 -9.36 -7.41
N ALA A 33 56.10 -8.06 -7.22
CA ALA A 33 57.33 -7.38 -7.58
C ALA A 33 57.58 -6.16 -6.66
N THR A 34 58.81 -6.10 -6.17
CA THR A 34 59.40 -5.23 -5.17
C THR A 34 59.58 -3.78 -5.61
N GLY A 35 59.55 -2.85 -4.64
CA GLY A 35 59.52 -1.40 -4.89
C GLY A 35 60.83 -0.72 -5.29
N ARG A 36 60.68 0.55 -5.69
CA ARG A 36 61.56 1.69 -5.41
C ARG A 36 60.98 2.96 -6.03
N SER A 37 61.01 4.04 -5.27
CA SER A 37 60.68 5.42 -5.65
C SER A 37 61.81 6.08 -6.44
N ALA A 38 61.46 6.83 -7.49
CA ALA A 38 62.01 8.13 -7.89
C ALA A 38 61.75 8.42 -9.39
N GLY A 39 61.48 9.69 -9.71
CA GLY A 39 61.74 10.26 -11.03
C GLY A 39 60.50 10.75 -11.78
N ALA A 40 60.22 12.04 -11.64
CA ALA A 40 59.43 12.78 -12.61
C ALA A 40 60.20 12.81 -13.95
N ASP A 41 59.52 12.54 -15.05
CA ASP A 41 59.84 13.12 -16.35
C ASP A 41 58.56 13.28 -17.17
N SER A 42 58.48 14.47 -17.76
CA SER A 42 57.39 14.93 -18.59
C SER A 42 57.75 14.71 -20.06
N ASN A 43 56.88 14.05 -20.82
CA ASN A 43 56.62 14.42 -22.21
C ASN A 43 55.37 13.71 -22.75
N GLY A 44 54.50 14.50 -23.37
CA GLY A 44 53.14 14.11 -23.74
C GLY A 44 53.02 13.26 -25.01
N SER A 45 51.80 12.78 -25.22
CA SER A 45 51.11 12.64 -26.51
C SER A 45 49.95 11.65 -26.38
N SER A 46 48.73 12.15 -26.48
CA SER A 46 47.71 11.73 -27.47
C SER A 46 46.31 11.91 -26.88
N GLY A 47 45.54 12.83 -27.49
CA GLY A 47 44.13 12.99 -27.20
C GLY A 47 43.37 11.76 -27.70
N ALA A 48 42.84 10.99 -26.77
CA ALA A 48 41.66 10.19 -27.00
C ALA A 48 40.48 11.00 -26.47
N THR A 49 39.69 11.59 -27.35
CA THR A 49 38.33 12.04 -27.04
C THR A 49 37.44 10.81 -26.89
N GLY A 50 37.70 10.01 -25.85
CA GLY A 50 36.79 8.95 -25.43
C GLY A 50 35.70 9.61 -24.60
N THR A 51 34.45 9.55 -25.08
CA THR A 51 33.28 9.85 -24.26
C THR A 51 33.30 8.88 -23.07
N THR A 52 33.14 9.39 -21.86
CA THR A 52 33.08 8.52 -20.67
C THR A 52 31.75 7.77 -20.71
N GLU A 53 31.77 6.46 -20.51
CA GLU A 53 30.60 5.59 -20.63
C GLU A 53 30.27 4.91 -19.30
N PHE A 54 28.98 4.73 -19.01
CA PHE A 54 28.48 4.07 -17.80
C PHE A 54 27.35 3.10 -18.14
N ASP A 55 27.43 1.88 -17.62
CA ASP A 55 26.31 0.95 -17.59
C ASP A 55 25.45 1.23 -16.35
N ILE A 56 24.18 1.56 -16.57
CA ILE A 56 23.20 1.83 -15.52
C ILE A 56 22.04 0.84 -15.64
N THR A 57 21.76 0.14 -14.55
CA THR A 57 20.61 -0.75 -14.42
C THR A 57 19.48 -0.03 -13.69
N LEU A 58 18.28 -0.07 -14.30
CA LEU A 58 17.02 0.34 -13.69
C LEU A 58 16.28 -0.95 -13.30
N ALA A 59 15.99 -1.13 -12.02
CA ALA A 59 15.25 -2.30 -11.55
C ALA A 59 14.41 -1.96 -10.32
N ASP A 60 13.13 -2.32 -10.37
CA ASP A 60 12.14 -2.08 -9.32
C ASP A 60 12.06 -0.59 -8.92
N ILE A 61 12.54 -0.21 -7.74
CA ILE A 61 12.62 1.19 -7.29
C ILE A 61 14.07 1.66 -7.12
N SER A 62 14.99 1.10 -7.90
CA SER A 62 16.43 1.34 -7.75
C SER A 62 17.13 1.68 -9.06
N ILE A 63 18.16 2.52 -8.94
CA ILE A 63 19.14 2.79 -10.00
C ILE A 63 20.50 2.29 -9.49
N SER A 64 21.16 1.44 -10.29
CA SER A 64 22.47 0.87 -9.96
C SER A 64 23.49 1.14 -11.07
N PRO A 65 24.70 1.67 -10.75
CA PRO A 65 25.12 2.12 -9.42
C PRO A 65 24.30 3.33 -8.93
N SER A 66 24.29 3.60 -7.62
CA SER A 66 23.58 4.77 -7.05
C SER A 66 24.37 6.07 -7.14
N SER A 67 25.63 6.00 -7.59
CA SER A 67 26.45 7.18 -7.89
C SER A 67 27.49 6.87 -8.96
N ILE A 68 27.77 7.85 -9.80
CA ILE A 68 28.86 7.84 -10.78
C ILE A 68 29.69 9.11 -10.64
N GLU A 69 30.95 9.07 -11.07
CA GLU A 69 31.85 10.22 -11.07
C GLU A 69 32.24 10.57 -12.52
N VAL A 70 32.02 11.83 -12.91
CA VAL A 70 32.15 12.30 -14.31
C VAL A 70 33.15 13.46 -14.39
N PRO A 71 33.97 13.58 -15.46
CA PRO A 71 34.85 14.73 -15.62
C PRO A 71 34.08 16.03 -15.87
N ALA A 72 34.53 17.13 -15.26
CA ALA A 72 33.95 18.47 -15.50
C ALA A 72 33.94 18.85 -16.99
N GLY A 73 32.83 19.44 -17.44
CA GLY A 73 32.64 19.97 -18.79
C GLY A 73 32.49 18.91 -19.89
N GLN A 74 32.33 17.62 -19.54
CA GLN A 74 32.15 16.54 -20.51
C GLN A 74 30.72 16.02 -20.58
N GLN A 75 30.30 15.67 -21.80
CA GLN A 75 29.18 14.77 -22.00
C GLN A 75 29.63 13.33 -21.75
N ILE A 76 28.70 12.52 -21.25
CA ILE A 76 28.90 11.08 -21.05
C ILE A 76 27.83 10.32 -21.83
N THR A 77 28.13 9.07 -22.14
CA THR A 77 27.14 8.11 -22.64
C THR A 77 26.70 7.22 -21.47
N VAL A 78 25.39 7.03 -21.32
CA VAL A 78 24.84 6.08 -20.36
C VAL A 78 24.13 4.97 -21.13
N HIS A 79 24.56 3.74 -20.89
CA HIS A 79 23.92 2.51 -21.36
C HIS A 79 22.90 2.07 -20.32
N LEU A 80 21.62 2.31 -20.58
CA LEU A 80 20.53 1.99 -19.67
C LEU A 80 20.01 0.58 -19.96
N HIS A 81 19.81 -0.19 -18.90
CA HIS A 81 19.18 -1.50 -18.93
C HIS A 81 18.00 -1.51 -17.97
N ASN A 82 16.77 -1.59 -18.48
CA ASN A 82 15.62 -1.86 -17.63
C ASN A 82 15.54 -3.37 -17.36
N MET A 83 15.93 -3.77 -16.16
CA MET A 83 15.88 -5.16 -15.68
C MET A 83 14.75 -5.38 -14.68
N GLY A 84 13.94 -4.36 -14.39
CA GLY A 84 12.79 -4.42 -13.50
C GLY A 84 11.54 -4.98 -14.16
N ALA A 85 10.50 -5.19 -13.35
CA ALA A 85 9.21 -5.72 -13.83
C ALA A 85 8.29 -4.64 -14.44
N MET A 86 8.64 -3.36 -14.35
CA MET A 86 7.82 -2.24 -14.82
C MET A 86 8.61 -1.22 -15.65
N PRO A 87 7.96 -0.31 -16.40
CA PRO A 87 8.65 0.71 -17.16
C PRO A 87 9.38 1.73 -16.29
N HIS A 88 10.57 2.15 -16.74
CA HIS A 88 11.38 3.16 -16.06
C HIS A 88 12.02 4.13 -17.05
N ASP A 89 12.27 5.36 -16.63
CA ASP A 89 13.15 6.27 -17.36
C ASP A 89 14.33 6.69 -16.48
N PHE A 90 15.26 7.42 -17.10
CA PHE A 90 16.41 8.01 -16.44
C PHE A 90 16.50 9.47 -16.88
N LYS A 91 16.19 10.40 -15.98
CA LYS A 91 16.19 11.84 -16.25
C LYS A 91 17.10 12.59 -15.30
N VAL A 92 18.13 13.24 -15.86
CA VAL A 92 18.93 14.25 -15.17
C VAL A 92 18.04 15.44 -14.82
N ASN A 93 18.02 15.81 -13.55
CA ASN A 93 17.15 16.85 -13.00
C ASN A 93 15.66 16.70 -13.41
N GLY A 94 15.21 15.46 -13.65
CA GLY A 94 13.81 15.16 -14.00
C GLY A 94 13.37 15.59 -15.40
N THR A 95 14.29 16.07 -16.25
CA THR A 95 13.93 16.65 -17.56
C THR A 95 14.64 15.98 -18.72
N THR A 96 15.96 15.85 -18.64
CA THR A 96 16.81 15.46 -19.78
C THR A 96 17.33 14.05 -19.59
N GLY A 97 17.13 13.16 -20.55
CA GLY A 97 17.56 11.78 -20.45
C GLY A 97 16.78 10.84 -21.36
N SER A 98 16.58 9.59 -20.95
CA SER A 98 15.91 8.57 -21.77
C SER A 98 14.42 8.86 -22.01
N ALA A 99 13.81 8.18 -22.98
CA ALA A 99 12.37 7.94 -22.96
C ALA A 99 12.04 6.87 -21.89
N MET A 100 10.75 6.61 -21.68
CA MET A 100 10.30 5.47 -20.87
C MET A 100 10.78 4.16 -21.53
N LEU A 101 11.41 3.29 -20.76
CA LEU A 101 11.95 2.00 -21.18
C LEU A 101 11.06 0.89 -20.62
N ASP A 102 10.51 0.04 -21.48
CA ASP A 102 9.75 -1.13 -21.06
C ASP A 102 10.66 -2.19 -20.39
N PRO A 103 10.11 -3.11 -19.58
CA PRO A 103 10.86 -4.21 -18.99
C PRO A 103 11.71 -5.00 -20.02
N GLY A 104 12.98 -5.23 -19.69
CA GLY A 104 13.93 -5.96 -20.53
C GLY A 104 14.51 -5.15 -21.69
N THR A 105 14.15 -3.87 -21.85
CA THR A 105 14.67 -3.01 -22.92
C THR A 105 15.90 -2.22 -22.49
N THR A 106 16.66 -1.74 -23.48
CA THR A 106 17.88 -0.97 -23.28
C THR A 106 17.85 0.33 -24.08
N ALA A 107 18.54 1.36 -23.61
CA ALA A 107 18.74 2.59 -24.37
C ALA A 107 20.07 3.28 -24.05
N ASP A 108 20.68 3.85 -25.08
CA ASP A 108 21.88 4.67 -24.93
C ASP A 108 21.49 6.15 -24.93
N VAL A 109 21.94 6.89 -23.92
CA VAL A 109 21.62 8.31 -23.77
C VAL A 109 22.89 9.11 -23.54
N VAL A 110 23.08 10.16 -24.34
CA VAL A 110 24.13 11.14 -24.11
C VAL A 110 23.59 12.24 -23.22
N ILE A 111 24.23 12.46 -22.07
CA ILE A 111 23.83 13.45 -21.05
C ILE A 111 25.01 14.34 -20.65
N GLY A 112 24.70 15.50 -20.07
CA GLY A 112 25.66 16.58 -19.79
C GLY A 112 25.75 17.62 -20.91
N PRO A 113 26.78 18.48 -20.94
CA PRO A 113 27.95 18.48 -20.06
C PRO A 113 27.63 18.79 -18.59
N PHE A 114 28.47 18.32 -17.68
CA PHE A 114 28.31 18.55 -16.24
C PHE A 114 29.42 19.44 -15.67
N ASP A 115 29.03 20.55 -15.05
CA ASP A 115 29.95 21.49 -14.41
C ASP A 115 29.83 21.49 -12.86
N ALA A 116 28.82 20.80 -12.32
CA ALA A 116 28.57 20.65 -10.89
C ALA A 116 27.82 19.33 -10.60
N ASP A 117 27.93 18.86 -9.35
CA ASP A 117 27.20 17.68 -8.87
C ASP A 117 25.70 17.82 -9.12
N THR A 118 25.06 16.72 -9.54
CA THR A 118 23.62 16.70 -9.85
C THR A 118 23.02 15.32 -9.59
N GLU A 119 21.72 15.17 -9.80
CA GLU A 119 21.00 13.90 -9.65
C GLU A 119 20.27 13.53 -10.95
N ALA A 120 20.14 12.23 -11.20
CA ALA A 120 19.23 11.67 -12.17
C ALA A 120 18.25 10.73 -11.46
N TRP A 121 17.00 10.67 -11.91
CA TRP A 121 15.98 9.81 -11.30
C TRP A 121 14.97 9.31 -12.32
N CYS A 122 14.19 8.31 -11.92
CA CYS A 122 13.01 7.85 -12.64
C CYS A 122 11.82 8.78 -12.35
N THR A 123 11.14 9.25 -13.38
CA THR A 123 10.02 10.22 -13.30
C THR A 123 8.66 9.56 -13.14
N VAL A 124 8.59 8.24 -13.14
CA VAL A 124 7.38 7.51 -12.74
C VAL A 124 6.99 7.99 -11.32
N PRO A 125 5.73 8.42 -11.11
CA PRO A 125 5.29 8.96 -9.83
C PRO A 125 5.70 8.08 -8.65
N GLY A 126 6.30 8.68 -7.62
CA GLY A 126 6.76 7.99 -6.42
C GLY A 126 8.14 7.34 -6.53
N HIS A 127 8.66 7.04 -7.72
CA HIS A 127 9.91 6.28 -7.83
C HIS A 127 11.13 7.05 -7.30
N LYS A 128 11.24 8.34 -7.62
CA LYS A 128 12.32 9.19 -7.09
C LYS A 128 12.28 9.24 -5.57
N GLU A 129 11.08 9.43 -5.02
CA GLU A 129 10.80 9.54 -3.59
C GLU A 129 11.14 8.24 -2.87
N ALA A 130 10.83 7.10 -3.50
CA ALA A 130 11.22 5.76 -3.06
C ALA A 130 12.71 5.44 -3.16
N GLY A 131 13.52 6.37 -3.69
CA GLY A 131 14.98 6.23 -3.77
C GLY A 131 15.52 5.82 -5.14
N MET A 132 14.69 5.80 -6.19
CA MET A 132 15.09 5.50 -7.56
C MET A 132 15.83 6.69 -8.20
N LYS A 133 16.99 7.00 -7.64
CA LYS A 133 17.85 8.12 -8.01
C LYS A 133 19.32 7.72 -8.01
N LEU A 134 20.10 8.42 -8.83
CA LEU A 134 21.54 8.30 -8.93
C LEU A 134 22.17 9.68 -8.74
N THR A 135 23.26 9.75 -7.97
CA THR A 135 24.08 10.97 -7.81
C THR A 135 25.20 11.00 -8.84
N ILE A 136 25.25 12.05 -9.66
CA ILE A 136 26.33 12.33 -10.61
C ILE A 136 27.31 13.31 -9.93
N LYS A 137 28.51 12.83 -9.58
CA LYS A 137 29.57 13.65 -8.97
C LYS A 137 30.53 14.15 -10.03
N VAL A 138 30.88 15.44 -10.01
CA VAL A 138 31.75 16.04 -11.02
C VAL A 138 33.20 16.13 -10.51
N ALA A 139 34.08 15.32 -11.07
CA ALA A 139 35.52 15.30 -10.77
C ALA A 139 36.18 16.60 -11.24
N GLY A 140 36.87 17.28 -10.32
CA GLY A 140 37.59 18.53 -10.60
C GLY A 140 36.78 19.81 -10.38
N ALA A 141 35.53 19.72 -9.93
CA ALA A 141 34.80 20.87 -9.42
C ALA A 141 35.44 21.34 -8.10
N THR A 142 35.85 22.61 -8.03
CA THR A 142 36.20 23.25 -6.75
C THR A 142 34.96 23.17 -5.85
N PRO A 143 35.07 22.69 -4.60
CA PRO A 143 33.93 22.74 -3.67
C PRO A 143 33.43 24.19 -3.60
N PRO A 144 32.12 24.45 -3.65
CA PRO A 144 31.61 25.77 -3.33
C PRO A 144 32.12 26.12 -1.93
N GLU A 145 32.77 27.27 -1.77
CA GLU A 145 33.05 27.84 -0.46
C GLU A 145 31.76 27.84 0.35
N GLY A 146 31.85 27.36 1.60
CA GLY A 146 30.73 27.08 2.48
C GLY A 146 29.75 28.24 2.61
N GLY A 147 28.74 28.27 1.75
CA GLY A 147 27.40 28.66 2.12
C GLY A 147 26.72 27.39 2.59
N ALA A 148 26.50 27.26 3.89
CA ALA A 148 25.43 26.42 4.38
C ALA A 148 24.13 27.00 3.80
N THR A 149 23.81 26.60 2.58
CA THR A 149 22.42 26.50 2.17
C THR A 149 21.89 25.44 3.11
N VAL A 150 21.23 25.90 4.16
CA VAL A 150 20.15 25.13 4.73
C VAL A 150 19.34 24.74 3.51
N ALA A 151 19.45 23.48 3.08
CA ALA A 151 18.44 22.90 2.23
C ALA A 151 17.19 23.03 3.07
N THR A 152 16.48 24.15 2.90
CA THR A 152 15.09 24.24 3.28
C THR A 152 14.51 23.01 2.62
N ALA A 153 14.07 22.04 3.43
CA ALA A 153 13.21 20.98 2.94
C ALA A 153 12.22 21.66 1.99
N PRO A 154 11.99 21.12 0.77
CA PRO A 154 10.96 21.67 -0.08
C PRO A 154 9.73 21.88 0.80
N ALA A 155 9.20 23.10 0.81
CA ALA A 155 8.08 23.42 1.68
C ALA A 155 7.02 22.35 1.44
N ASP A 156 6.62 21.64 2.50
CA ASP A 156 5.55 20.65 2.41
C ASP A 156 4.32 21.37 1.87
N ASN A 157 4.02 21.09 0.60
CA ASN A 157 2.91 21.68 -0.14
C ASN A 157 1.73 20.72 -0.21
N SER A 158 1.70 19.71 0.67
CA SER A 158 0.59 18.80 0.83
C SER A 158 -0.70 19.55 1.16
N ALA A 159 -1.82 19.00 0.70
CA ALA A 159 -3.12 19.41 1.18
C ALA A 159 -3.23 19.14 2.70
N MET A 160 -4.04 19.96 3.37
CA MET A 160 -4.19 19.92 4.83
C MET A 160 -5.66 19.78 5.18
N ILE A 161 -5.99 18.84 6.07
CA ILE A 161 -7.35 18.65 6.55
C ILE A 161 -7.66 19.68 7.64
N ASP A 162 -8.70 20.48 7.43
CA ASP A 162 -9.33 21.25 8.50
C ASP A 162 -10.37 20.37 9.20
N GLY A 163 -10.03 19.86 10.39
CA GLY A 163 -10.93 19.01 11.19
C GLY A 163 -12.21 19.71 11.67
N ALA A 164 -12.32 21.03 11.52
CA ALA A 164 -13.52 21.81 11.81
C ALA A 164 -14.39 22.07 10.56
N ALA A 165 -13.89 21.78 9.35
CA ALA A 165 -14.64 21.96 8.13
C ALA A 165 -15.79 20.95 8.02
N MET A 166 -16.86 21.38 7.35
CA MET A 166 -18.06 20.57 7.11
C MET A 166 -18.16 20.22 5.64
N PRO A 167 -18.59 18.98 5.30
CA PRO A 167 -18.83 18.60 3.91
C PRO A 167 -19.93 19.48 3.28
N ALA A 168 -19.90 19.61 1.96
CA ALA A 168 -20.97 20.32 1.24
C ALA A 168 -22.31 19.60 1.37
N ASP A 169 -23.44 20.32 1.30
CA ASP A 169 -24.80 19.73 1.39
C ASP A 169 -25.07 18.62 0.37
N SER A 170 -24.36 18.65 -0.77
CA SER A 170 -24.45 17.65 -1.84
C SER A 170 -23.64 16.37 -1.56
N TRP A 171 -22.72 16.41 -0.60
CA TRP A 171 -21.89 15.27 -0.23
C TRP A 171 -22.74 14.13 0.32
N LYS A 172 -22.29 12.89 0.08
CA LYS A 172 -22.91 11.67 0.56
C LYS A 172 -21.83 10.75 1.11
N ALA A 173 -22.07 10.25 2.32
CA ALA A 173 -21.26 9.19 2.91
C ALA A 173 -21.42 7.89 2.12
N ARG A 174 -20.40 7.02 2.20
CA ARG A 174 -20.52 5.62 1.79
C ARG A 174 -21.46 4.92 2.75
N ALA A 175 -22.49 4.28 2.21
CA ALA A 175 -23.40 3.43 2.97
C ALA A 175 -22.59 2.34 3.70
N PRO A 176 -22.70 2.23 5.03
CA PRO A 176 -22.02 1.17 5.78
C PRO A 176 -22.76 -0.17 5.68
N GLU A 177 -24.03 -0.20 5.27
CA GLU A 177 -24.82 -1.41 5.20
C GLU A 177 -24.21 -2.42 4.23
N LEU A 178 -24.05 -3.66 4.70
CA LEU A 178 -23.63 -4.78 3.86
C LEU A 178 -24.86 -5.49 3.31
N ASP A 179 -25.02 -5.44 1.99
CA ASP A 179 -26.05 -6.21 1.31
C ASP A 179 -25.81 -7.72 1.47
N PRO A 180 -26.88 -8.54 1.55
CA PRO A 180 -26.73 -9.99 1.59
C PRO A 180 -26.01 -10.49 0.33
N PRO A 181 -25.29 -11.63 0.41
CA PRO A 181 -24.56 -12.15 -0.73
C PRO A 181 -25.53 -12.49 -1.87
N ALA A 182 -25.13 -12.19 -3.10
CA ALA A 182 -25.94 -12.45 -4.27
C ALA A 182 -26.31 -13.95 -4.38
N SER A 183 -27.51 -14.23 -4.89
CA SER A 183 -27.93 -15.62 -5.08
C SER A 183 -27.13 -16.29 -6.18
N GLY A 184 -26.60 -17.49 -5.92
CA GLY A 184 -25.85 -18.27 -6.90
C GLY A 184 -24.54 -18.78 -6.33
N LYS A 185 -23.78 -19.49 -7.15
CA LYS A 185 -22.43 -19.97 -6.82
C LYS A 185 -21.34 -19.29 -7.64
N VAL A 186 -21.70 -18.46 -8.61
CA VAL A 186 -20.76 -17.76 -9.48
C VAL A 186 -21.10 -16.28 -9.45
N HIS A 187 -20.14 -15.47 -9.04
CA HIS A 187 -20.22 -14.01 -8.96
C HIS A 187 -19.34 -13.44 -10.09
N GLU A 188 -19.97 -13.02 -11.18
CA GLU A 188 -19.28 -12.33 -12.27
C GLU A 188 -19.36 -10.82 -12.06
N VAL A 189 -18.21 -10.16 -11.92
CA VAL A 189 -18.13 -8.73 -11.59
C VAL A 189 -17.14 -8.03 -12.52
N ALA A 190 -17.50 -6.84 -13.01
CA ALA A 190 -16.63 -6.02 -13.83
C ALA A 190 -16.03 -4.88 -13.01
N PHE A 191 -14.71 -4.78 -13.02
CA PHE A 191 -13.95 -3.76 -12.31
C PHE A 191 -13.25 -2.84 -13.30
N ASP A 192 -13.30 -1.55 -13.02
CA ASP A 192 -12.57 -0.54 -13.79
C ASP A 192 -11.50 0.08 -12.89
N ALA A 193 -10.22 -0.02 -13.26
CA ALA A 193 -9.18 0.76 -12.61
C ALA A 193 -9.11 2.15 -13.26
N THR A 194 -9.31 3.21 -12.47
CA THR A 194 -9.28 4.62 -12.94
C THR A 194 -8.56 5.52 -11.93
N GLU A 195 -8.02 6.63 -12.42
CA GLU A 195 -7.55 7.73 -11.59
C GLU A 195 -8.61 8.83 -11.56
N GLU A 196 -9.10 9.19 -10.38
CA GLU A 196 -10.20 10.15 -10.21
C GLU A 196 -9.83 11.19 -9.14
N THR A 197 -10.13 12.46 -9.41
CA THR A 197 -10.03 13.49 -8.38
C THR A 197 -11.23 13.36 -7.43
N ILE A 198 -10.98 12.92 -6.20
CA ILE A 198 -12.00 12.64 -5.18
C ILE A 198 -11.78 13.57 -3.98
N GLU A 199 -12.88 14.09 -3.43
CA GLU A 199 -12.87 14.78 -2.14
C GLU A 199 -12.77 13.75 -1.00
N VAL A 200 -11.66 13.75 -0.27
CA VAL A 200 -11.35 12.76 0.79
C VAL A 200 -11.57 13.31 2.21
N ALA A 201 -11.68 14.63 2.32
CA ALA A 201 -12.11 15.36 3.50
C ALA A 201 -12.75 16.67 3.04
N PRO A 202 -13.53 17.39 3.88
CA PRO A 202 -14.23 18.59 3.44
C PRO A 202 -13.31 19.63 2.80
N GLY A 203 -13.50 19.91 1.50
CA GLY A 203 -12.68 20.86 0.75
C GLY A 203 -11.26 20.40 0.41
N VAL A 204 -10.93 19.12 0.64
CA VAL A 204 -9.63 18.51 0.33
C VAL A 204 -9.82 17.42 -0.72
N THR A 205 -9.24 17.63 -1.88
CA THR A 205 -9.26 16.71 -3.02
C THR A 205 -7.90 16.10 -3.27
N GLN A 206 -7.89 14.84 -3.70
CA GLN A 206 -6.69 14.10 -4.11
C GLN A 206 -6.98 13.37 -5.41
N LEU A 207 -5.95 13.17 -6.24
CA LEU A 207 -6.04 12.27 -7.40
C LEU A 207 -5.88 10.83 -6.90
N MET A 208 -7.01 10.21 -6.57
CA MET A 208 -7.06 8.86 -6.05
C MET A 208 -6.96 7.84 -7.18
N TRP A 209 -6.35 6.70 -6.91
CA TRP A 209 -6.37 5.55 -7.81
C TRP A 209 -7.40 4.58 -7.28
N THR A 210 -8.32 4.15 -8.14
CA THR A 210 -9.59 3.57 -7.67
C THR A 210 -9.90 2.26 -8.37
N PHE A 211 -10.71 1.45 -7.70
CA PHE A 211 -11.54 0.45 -8.37
C PHE A 211 -12.97 1.00 -8.46
N ASN A 212 -13.48 1.12 -9.67
CA ASN A 212 -14.84 1.58 -9.99
C ASN A 212 -15.13 3.03 -9.57
N GLY A 213 -14.14 3.92 -9.62
CA GLY A 213 -14.31 5.35 -9.39
C GLY A 213 -14.57 5.74 -7.93
N GLN A 214 -14.27 4.86 -6.98
CA GLN A 214 -14.49 5.08 -5.55
C GLN A 214 -13.35 4.54 -4.70
N VAL A 215 -13.20 5.12 -3.50
CA VAL A 215 -12.28 4.66 -2.46
C VAL A 215 -13.05 4.52 -1.15
N PRO A 216 -13.05 3.35 -0.51
CA PRO A 216 -12.54 2.07 -1.00
C PRO A 216 -13.35 1.57 -2.21
N GLY A 217 -12.80 0.57 -2.89
CA GLY A 217 -13.50 -0.13 -3.98
C GLY A 217 -14.78 -0.85 -3.53
N PRO A 218 -15.50 -1.48 -4.46
CA PRO A 218 -16.74 -2.21 -4.16
C PRO A 218 -16.52 -3.33 -3.14
N THR A 219 -17.34 -3.40 -2.09
CA THR A 219 -17.33 -4.56 -1.19
C THR A 219 -17.99 -5.75 -1.90
N LEU A 220 -17.26 -6.86 -2.01
CA LEU A 220 -17.77 -8.12 -2.53
C LEU A 220 -18.29 -8.99 -1.37
N HIS A 221 -19.34 -9.77 -1.59
CA HIS A 221 -19.93 -10.62 -0.56
C HIS A 221 -20.37 -11.96 -1.15
N GLY A 222 -19.91 -13.05 -0.55
CA GLY A 222 -20.30 -14.41 -0.94
C GLY A 222 -20.16 -15.41 0.20
N LYS A 223 -20.23 -16.70 -0.14
CA LYS A 223 -20.14 -17.81 0.80
C LYS A 223 -19.02 -18.76 0.40
N ILE A 224 -18.61 -19.61 1.35
CA ILE A 224 -17.64 -20.69 1.06
C ILE A 224 -18.12 -21.53 -0.15
N GLY A 225 -17.19 -21.79 -1.05
CA GLY A 225 -17.36 -22.56 -2.28
C GLY A 225 -17.94 -21.75 -3.44
N ASP A 226 -18.25 -20.47 -3.26
CA ASP A 226 -18.61 -19.60 -4.37
C ASP A 226 -17.37 -19.28 -5.23
N THR A 227 -17.57 -19.10 -6.53
CA THR A 227 -16.56 -18.69 -7.49
C THR A 227 -16.73 -17.21 -7.81
N PHE A 228 -15.66 -16.45 -7.67
CA PHE A 228 -15.60 -15.05 -8.08
C PHE A 228 -14.82 -14.96 -9.39
N LYS A 229 -15.42 -14.30 -10.38
CA LYS A 229 -14.82 -14.05 -11.69
C LYS A 229 -14.86 -12.55 -11.97
N ILE A 230 -13.72 -11.90 -11.76
CA ILE A 230 -13.57 -10.47 -11.86
C ILE A 230 -12.93 -10.15 -13.20
N THR A 231 -13.61 -9.36 -14.03
CA THR A 231 -13.00 -8.78 -15.23
C THR A 231 -12.48 -7.40 -14.87
N LEU A 232 -11.18 -7.26 -14.67
CA LEU A 232 -10.52 -5.98 -14.45
C LEU A 232 -10.16 -5.35 -15.80
N THR A 233 -10.63 -4.15 -16.06
CA THR A 233 -10.23 -3.31 -17.19
C THR A 233 -9.44 -2.11 -16.68
N ASN A 234 -8.24 -1.90 -17.18
CA ASN A 234 -7.47 -0.71 -16.85
C ASN A 234 -7.89 0.45 -17.76
N LYS A 235 -8.58 1.44 -17.18
CA LYS A 235 -9.02 2.68 -17.84
C LYS A 235 -8.23 3.90 -17.36
N GLY A 236 -7.19 3.69 -16.56
CA GLY A 236 -6.28 4.72 -16.08
C GLY A 236 -5.17 5.04 -17.09
N THR A 237 -4.13 5.73 -16.60
CA THR A 237 -2.97 6.15 -17.38
C THR A 237 -1.69 5.40 -17.00
N MET A 238 -1.71 4.64 -15.90
CA MET A 238 -0.59 3.80 -15.45
C MET A 238 -0.96 2.32 -15.34
N GLY A 239 0.03 1.47 -15.07
CA GLY A 239 -0.19 0.05 -14.84
C GLY A 239 -0.96 -0.21 -13.53
N HIS A 240 -1.92 -1.14 -13.58
CA HIS A 240 -2.69 -1.56 -12.41
C HIS A 240 -2.83 -3.09 -12.38
N SER A 241 -3.13 -3.65 -11.22
CA SER A 241 -3.48 -5.06 -11.04
C SER A 241 -4.52 -5.20 -9.93
N ILE A 242 -4.87 -6.43 -9.60
CA ILE A 242 -5.70 -6.74 -8.45
C ILE A 242 -5.21 -8.04 -7.80
N ASP A 243 -5.12 -8.03 -6.49
CA ASP A 243 -4.74 -9.13 -5.60
C ASP A 243 -5.89 -9.33 -4.62
N PHE A 244 -6.44 -10.55 -4.56
CA PHE A 244 -7.48 -10.94 -3.62
C PHE A 244 -6.89 -11.86 -2.55
N HIS A 245 -6.90 -11.44 -1.28
CA HIS A 245 -6.40 -12.29 -0.18
C HIS A 245 -7.30 -13.49 0.12
N ALA A 246 -8.54 -13.47 -0.38
CA ALA A 246 -9.46 -14.61 -0.35
C ALA A 246 -9.13 -15.68 -1.40
N SER A 247 -8.19 -15.43 -2.32
CA SER A 247 -7.86 -16.32 -3.43
C SER A 247 -6.68 -17.25 -3.13
N LYS A 248 -6.62 -18.39 -3.84
CA LYS A 248 -5.49 -19.32 -3.81
C LYS A 248 -5.00 -19.61 -5.23
N VAL A 249 -4.44 -18.59 -5.85
CA VAL A 249 -3.91 -18.63 -7.23
C VAL A 249 -2.46 -18.17 -7.28
N ALA A 250 -1.76 -18.44 -8.39
CA ALA A 250 -0.38 -17.99 -8.55
C ALA A 250 -0.34 -16.49 -8.85
N TRP A 251 0.40 -15.74 -8.04
CA TRP A 251 0.53 -14.28 -8.19
C TRP A 251 0.98 -13.86 -9.60
N SER A 252 1.90 -14.62 -10.19
CA SER A 252 2.49 -14.30 -11.50
C SER A 252 1.54 -14.47 -12.68
N ASP A 253 0.38 -15.09 -12.47
CA ASP A 253 -0.63 -15.33 -13.49
C ASP A 253 -1.78 -14.32 -13.33
N GLU A 254 -2.51 -14.44 -12.21
CA GLU A 254 -3.76 -13.70 -11.99
C GLU A 254 -3.56 -12.29 -11.42
N MET A 255 -2.42 -12.01 -10.77
CA MET A 255 -2.15 -10.71 -10.11
C MET A 255 -1.20 -9.83 -10.92
N ARG A 256 -0.95 -10.17 -12.20
CA ARG A 256 -0.03 -9.42 -13.07
C ARG A 256 -0.54 -8.00 -13.35
N THR A 257 0.39 -7.07 -13.53
CA THR A 257 0.08 -5.73 -14.02
C THR A 257 -0.51 -5.78 -15.44
N ILE A 258 -1.61 -5.07 -15.63
CA ILE A 258 -2.21 -4.76 -16.92
C ILE A 258 -1.95 -3.30 -17.27
N GLN A 259 -1.56 -3.06 -18.51
CA GLN A 259 -1.29 -1.72 -19.04
C GLN A 259 -2.61 -0.97 -19.33
N PRO A 260 -2.57 0.37 -19.47
CA PRO A 260 -3.74 1.15 -19.90
C PRO A 260 -4.42 0.57 -21.14
N GLY A 261 -5.73 0.39 -21.07
CA GLY A 261 -6.57 -0.19 -22.13
C GLY A 261 -6.62 -1.73 -22.16
N GLU A 262 -5.81 -2.41 -21.36
CA GLU A 262 -5.86 -3.87 -21.26
C GLU A 262 -6.96 -4.36 -20.31
N SER A 263 -7.24 -5.66 -20.37
CA SER A 263 -8.14 -6.32 -19.41
C SER A 263 -7.61 -7.69 -19.02
N LEU A 264 -7.95 -8.11 -17.80
CA LEU A 264 -7.63 -9.40 -17.23
C LEU A 264 -8.90 -9.99 -16.61
N VAL A 265 -9.10 -11.29 -16.77
CA VAL A 265 -10.11 -12.04 -16.03
C VAL A 265 -9.39 -12.77 -14.91
N TYR A 266 -9.72 -12.42 -13.67
CA TYR A 266 -9.26 -13.06 -12.45
C TYR A 266 -10.36 -13.98 -11.94
N GLU A 267 -10.11 -15.29 -11.88
CA GLU A 267 -11.09 -16.26 -11.38
C GLU A 267 -10.55 -17.07 -10.20
N PHE A 268 -11.31 -17.16 -9.11
CA PHE A 268 -10.97 -18.01 -7.97
C PHE A 268 -12.21 -18.54 -7.25
N GLN A 269 -12.06 -19.67 -6.55
CA GLN A 269 -13.05 -20.17 -5.60
C GLN A 269 -12.71 -19.70 -4.19
N ALA A 270 -13.71 -19.18 -3.45
CA ALA A 270 -13.57 -18.80 -2.06
C ALA A 270 -13.63 -20.04 -1.16
N ASP A 271 -12.47 -20.58 -0.80
CA ASP A 271 -12.36 -21.82 -0.02
C ASP A 271 -12.52 -21.61 1.50
N TYR A 272 -12.33 -20.39 1.99
CA TYR A 272 -12.26 -20.06 3.41
C TYR A 272 -13.13 -18.85 3.74
N ALA A 273 -13.77 -18.89 4.90
CA ALA A 273 -14.54 -17.77 5.42
C ALA A 273 -13.62 -16.74 6.09
N GLY A 274 -14.00 -15.47 5.96
CA GLY A 274 -13.20 -14.36 6.43
C GLY A 274 -13.71 -13.04 5.88
N ALA A 275 -13.18 -11.96 6.45
CA ALA A 275 -13.23 -10.64 5.86
C ALA A 275 -11.83 -10.37 5.33
N TYR A 276 -11.68 -10.32 4.01
CA TYR A 276 -10.39 -10.21 3.37
C TYR A 276 -10.29 -8.87 2.64
N MET A 277 -9.10 -8.29 2.62
CA MET A 277 -8.83 -7.20 1.68
C MET A 277 -8.61 -7.76 0.26
N TYR A 278 -8.82 -6.89 -0.71
CA TYR A 278 -8.22 -7.00 -2.03
C TYR A 278 -7.58 -5.64 -2.37
N HIS A 279 -6.53 -5.64 -3.16
CA HIS A 279 -5.83 -4.40 -3.51
C HIS A 279 -5.05 -4.49 -4.82
N CYS A 280 -4.57 -3.36 -5.34
CA CYS A 280 -3.64 -3.38 -6.46
C CYS A 280 -2.25 -3.86 -5.99
N GLY A 281 -1.64 -4.77 -6.74
CA GLY A 281 -0.31 -5.33 -6.47
C GLY A 281 0.80 -4.79 -7.39
N THR A 282 0.49 -3.80 -8.23
CA THR A 282 1.48 -3.20 -9.14
C THR A 282 2.50 -2.41 -8.34
N ALA A 283 3.78 -2.51 -8.70
CA ALA A 283 4.86 -1.83 -7.98
C ALA A 283 4.83 -0.30 -8.22
N PRO A 284 5.14 0.53 -7.20
CA PRO A 284 5.23 0.16 -5.78
C PRO A 284 3.83 -0.06 -5.17
N ALA A 285 3.54 -1.27 -4.70
CA ALA A 285 2.22 -1.63 -4.18
C ALA A 285 1.76 -0.71 -3.03
N LEU A 286 2.70 -0.28 -2.18
CA LEU A 286 2.46 0.69 -1.12
C LEU A 286 1.78 1.97 -1.63
N HIS A 287 2.22 2.49 -2.78
CA HIS A 287 1.63 3.71 -3.36
C HIS A 287 0.23 3.44 -3.89
N HIS A 288 0.04 2.29 -4.54
CA HIS A 288 -1.27 1.94 -5.06
C HIS A 288 -2.31 1.73 -3.95
N ILE A 289 -1.95 1.02 -2.87
CA ILE A 289 -2.80 0.82 -1.71
C ILE A 289 -3.04 2.18 -1.02
N GLY A 290 -1.97 2.87 -0.64
CA GLY A 290 -2.05 4.15 0.06
C GLY A 290 -2.75 5.27 -0.72
N ASN A 291 -2.84 5.16 -2.05
CA ASN A 291 -3.57 6.10 -2.91
C ASN A 291 -4.99 5.63 -3.29
N GLY A 292 -5.51 4.57 -2.66
CA GLY A 292 -6.93 4.21 -2.70
C GLY A 292 -7.31 2.89 -3.37
N MET A 293 -6.36 2.13 -3.94
CA MET A 293 -6.67 0.89 -4.66
C MET A 293 -6.77 -0.31 -3.71
N PHE A 294 -7.78 -0.31 -2.86
CA PHE A 294 -8.14 -1.41 -1.97
C PHE A 294 -9.66 -1.52 -1.78
N GLY A 295 -10.11 -2.64 -1.25
CA GLY A 295 -11.49 -2.87 -0.83
C GLY A 295 -11.61 -4.22 -0.13
N ALA A 296 -12.83 -4.64 0.18
CA ALA A 296 -13.06 -5.88 0.92
C ALA A 296 -13.86 -6.91 0.15
N ILE A 297 -13.55 -8.18 0.42
CA ILE A 297 -14.39 -9.33 0.10
C ILE A 297 -14.74 -10.08 1.38
N ILE A 298 -16.05 -10.20 1.64
CA ILE A 298 -16.62 -10.89 2.79
C ILE A 298 -17.06 -12.28 2.33
N ILE A 299 -16.57 -13.32 3.02
CA ILE A 299 -16.97 -14.72 2.80
C ILE A 299 -17.57 -15.26 4.09
N ASP A 300 -18.87 -15.52 4.06
CA ASP A 300 -19.60 -15.99 5.24
C ASP A 300 -19.02 -17.30 5.81
N PRO A 301 -18.84 -17.42 7.14
CA PRO A 301 -18.62 -18.71 7.76
C PRO A 301 -19.85 -19.62 7.64
N PRO A 302 -19.66 -20.95 7.75
CA PRO A 302 -20.77 -21.88 7.76
C PRO A 302 -21.72 -21.57 8.93
N ASN A 303 -23.03 -21.61 8.65
CA ASN A 303 -24.09 -21.40 9.64
C ASN A 303 -24.00 -20.02 10.34
N LEU A 304 -23.62 -18.98 9.60
CA LEU A 304 -23.71 -17.60 10.08
C LEU A 304 -25.18 -17.27 10.42
N GLU A 305 -25.46 -17.03 11.70
CA GLU A 305 -26.81 -16.71 12.18
C GLU A 305 -27.25 -15.33 11.67
N PRO A 306 -28.55 -15.12 11.38
CA PRO A 306 -29.04 -13.83 10.95
C PRO A 306 -28.99 -12.80 12.08
N VAL A 307 -28.78 -11.55 11.71
CA VAL A 307 -28.86 -10.37 12.58
C VAL A 307 -29.84 -9.37 11.96
N GLU A 308 -30.15 -8.28 12.67
CA GLU A 308 -31.04 -7.22 12.14
C GLU A 308 -30.41 -6.54 10.93
N GLN A 309 -29.15 -6.13 11.06
CA GLN A 309 -28.39 -5.47 10.00
C GLN A 309 -26.90 -5.80 10.13
N GLU A 310 -26.27 -6.02 8.98
CA GLU A 310 -24.83 -6.15 8.85
C GLU A 310 -24.24 -4.84 8.31
N PHE A 311 -23.10 -4.43 8.84
CA PHE A 311 -22.34 -3.28 8.37
C PHE A 311 -20.93 -3.69 7.97
N VAL A 312 -20.29 -2.92 7.10
CA VAL A 312 -18.88 -3.06 6.72
C VAL A 312 -18.12 -1.76 6.96
N ILE A 313 -17.07 -1.86 7.76
CA ILE A 313 -16.16 -0.76 8.10
C ILE A 313 -14.75 -1.13 7.65
N LEU A 314 -14.23 -0.35 6.71
CA LEU A 314 -12.90 -0.48 6.14
C LEU A 314 -12.04 0.64 6.71
N GLN A 315 -11.02 0.29 7.49
CA GLN A 315 -10.06 1.26 8.00
C GLN A 315 -8.91 1.42 7.02
N SER A 316 -8.52 2.67 6.75
CA SER A 316 -7.35 2.99 5.95
C SER A 316 -6.73 4.31 6.38
N GLU A 317 -5.51 4.58 5.93
CA GLU A 317 -4.87 5.89 6.08
C GLU A 317 -5.08 6.79 4.85
N LEU A 318 -4.95 8.10 5.05
CA LEU A 318 -4.75 9.07 3.96
C LEU A 318 -3.36 9.69 4.11
N TYR A 319 -2.59 9.65 3.02
CA TYR A 319 -1.27 10.26 2.90
C TYR A 319 -1.33 11.35 1.84
N LEU A 320 -1.74 12.55 2.23
CA LEU A 320 -2.04 13.63 1.31
C LEU A 320 -0.77 14.16 0.65
N GLY A 321 -0.81 14.22 -0.68
CA GLY A 321 0.07 15.06 -1.48
C GLY A 321 -0.56 16.44 -1.71
N PRO A 322 -0.03 17.24 -2.65
CA PRO A 322 -0.61 18.53 -2.99
C PRO A 322 -2.08 18.42 -3.44
N GLU A 323 -2.83 19.50 -3.31
CA GLU A 323 -4.26 19.54 -3.69
C GLU A 323 -4.49 19.02 -5.12
N GLY A 324 -5.39 18.04 -5.26
CA GLY A 324 -5.72 17.39 -6.54
C GLY A 324 -4.58 16.55 -7.15
N GLN A 325 -3.53 16.23 -6.40
CA GLN A 325 -2.45 15.32 -6.81
C GLN A 325 -2.57 13.97 -6.08
N PRO A 326 -1.84 12.93 -6.53
CA PRO A 326 -1.75 11.68 -5.79
C PRO A 326 -1.13 11.87 -4.41
N GLY A 327 -1.45 10.93 -3.52
CA GLY A 327 -0.87 10.86 -2.19
C GLY A 327 0.66 10.75 -2.20
N ASP A 328 1.28 11.24 -1.13
CA ASP A 328 2.73 11.31 -0.99
C ASP A 328 3.33 9.96 -0.54
N LEU A 329 4.09 9.31 -1.43
CA LEU A 329 4.76 8.05 -1.15
C LEU A 329 5.83 8.16 -0.05
N THR A 330 6.47 9.31 0.10
CA THR A 330 7.44 9.56 1.19
C THR A 330 6.73 9.48 2.54
N LYS A 331 5.54 10.07 2.65
CA LYS A 331 4.72 9.96 3.87
C LYS A 331 4.31 8.51 4.11
N MET A 332 3.88 7.79 3.08
CA MET A 332 3.54 6.37 3.18
C MET A 332 4.70 5.52 3.70
N MET A 333 5.91 5.74 3.18
CA MET A 333 7.12 5.01 3.61
C MET A 333 7.55 5.34 5.05
N ASN A 334 7.24 6.55 5.52
CA ASN A 334 7.57 7.00 6.87
C ASN A 334 6.43 6.76 7.87
N GLU A 335 5.32 6.15 7.45
CA GLU A 335 4.09 6.00 8.23
C GLU A 335 3.54 7.35 8.74
N ASP A 336 3.78 8.44 8.01
CA ASP A 336 3.38 9.80 8.37
C ASP A 336 2.02 10.17 7.79
N PHE A 337 0.97 9.47 8.24
CA PHE A 337 -0.39 9.66 7.75
C PHE A 337 -1.05 10.94 8.27
N ASP A 338 -1.72 11.66 7.37
CA ASP A 338 -2.49 12.86 7.66
C ASP A 338 -3.83 12.52 8.32
N ALA A 339 -4.43 11.40 7.94
CA ALA A 339 -5.67 10.90 8.52
C ALA A 339 -5.71 9.37 8.61
N VAL A 340 -6.54 8.88 9.53
CA VAL A 340 -7.03 7.50 9.55
C VAL A 340 -8.54 7.59 9.43
N VAL A 341 -9.13 6.84 8.51
CA VAL A 341 -10.52 7.01 8.12
C VAL A 341 -11.25 5.68 8.10
N PHE A 342 -12.56 5.73 8.33
CA PHE A 342 -13.46 4.62 8.05
C PHE A 342 -14.12 4.86 6.70
N ASN A 343 -14.09 3.86 5.83
CA ASN A 343 -14.73 3.86 4.51
C ASN A 343 -14.30 5.03 3.61
N GLY A 344 -13.03 5.45 3.71
CA GLY A 344 -12.33 6.29 2.72
C GLY A 344 -12.48 7.81 2.86
N TYR A 345 -13.29 8.30 3.81
CA TYR A 345 -13.51 9.74 3.97
C TYR A 345 -13.37 10.19 5.43
N PHE A 346 -12.68 11.31 5.64
CA PHE A 346 -12.40 11.85 6.98
C PHE A 346 -13.68 12.10 7.79
N SER A 347 -13.83 11.40 8.93
CA SER A 347 -14.96 11.54 9.85
C SER A 347 -16.35 11.33 9.21
N GLN A 348 -16.47 10.54 8.13
CA GLN A 348 -17.74 10.47 7.39
C GLN A 348 -18.95 10.10 8.27
N TYR A 349 -18.76 9.16 9.20
CA TYR A 349 -19.83 8.66 10.09
C TYR A 349 -20.08 9.54 11.31
N LYS A 350 -19.37 10.66 11.44
CA LYS A 350 -19.78 11.80 12.27
C LYS A 350 -20.78 12.67 11.53
N PHE A 351 -20.55 12.90 10.23
CA PHE A 351 -21.43 13.72 9.38
C PHE A 351 -22.70 12.99 8.95
N ALA A 352 -22.60 11.67 8.74
CA ALA A 352 -23.71 10.78 8.43
C ALA A 352 -23.68 9.57 9.38
N PRO A 353 -24.18 9.72 10.63
CA PRO A 353 -24.22 8.63 11.60
C PRO A 353 -25.02 7.41 11.12
N ILE A 354 -24.68 6.25 11.66
CA ILE A 354 -25.37 4.99 11.40
C ILE A 354 -26.59 4.89 12.32
N HIS A 355 -27.75 4.54 11.81
CA HIS A 355 -28.96 4.42 12.62
C HIS A 355 -29.19 2.97 13.06
N ALA A 356 -29.62 2.81 14.31
CA ALA A 356 -29.88 1.52 14.93
C ALA A 356 -31.00 1.62 15.98
N GLU A 357 -31.41 0.48 16.51
CA GLU A 357 -32.45 0.31 17.52
C GLU A 357 -31.89 -0.46 18.71
N LYS A 358 -32.36 -0.16 19.91
CA LYS A 358 -31.99 -0.95 21.10
C LYS A 358 -32.52 -2.37 21.00
N ASP A 359 -31.88 -3.29 21.71
CA ASP A 359 -32.18 -4.72 21.79
C ASP A 359 -32.10 -5.51 20.47
N ALA A 360 -31.94 -4.83 19.32
CA ALA A 360 -31.66 -5.45 18.04
C ALA A 360 -30.20 -5.94 17.98
N ARG A 361 -30.00 -7.05 17.26
CA ARG A 361 -28.70 -7.68 17.06
C ARG A 361 -28.04 -7.10 15.82
N TYR A 362 -26.80 -6.61 15.96
CA TYR A 362 -26.04 -6.06 14.84
C TYR A 362 -24.75 -6.84 14.63
N ARG A 363 -24.27 -6.86 13.38
CA ARG A 363 -22.92 -7.33 13.03
C ARG A 363 -22.16 -6.22 12.32
N VAL A 364 -20.92 -6.00 12.72
CA VAL A 364 -20.00 -5.10 12.02
C VAL A 364 -18.82 -5.91 11.54
N TRP A 365 -18.71 -6.08 10.23
CA TRP A 365 -17.51 -6.56 9.55
C TRP A 365 -16.49 -5.45 9.52
N VAL A 366 -15.28 -5.73 9.97
CA VAL A 366 -14.17 -4.78 9.99
C VAL A 366 -13.00 -5.38 9.24
N VAL A 367 -12.46 -4.61 8.30
CA VAL A 367 -11.19 -4.91 7.63
C VAL A 367 -10.26 -3.73 7.84
N ASP A 368 -9.03 -4.03 8.23
CA ASP A 368 -7.96 -3.04 8.29
C ASP A 368 -7.19 -3.09 6.98
N ASP A 369 -7.63 -2.32 5.99
CA ASP A 369 -7.00 -2.31 4.66
C ASP A 369 -5.61 -1.64 4.70
N GLY A 370 -5.37 -0.78 5.69
CA GLY A 370 -4.08 -0.12 5.93
C GLY A 370 -3.76 0.99 4.90
N PRO A 371 -2.53 1.03 4.33
CA PRO A 371 -1.52 -0.03 4.33
C PRO A 371 -0.70 -0.24 5.62
N ASN A 372 -0.63 0.71 6.55
CA ASN A 372 0.37 0.67 7.63
C ASN A 372 -0.18 0.71 9.06
N GLU A 373 -1.26 1.46 9.32
CA GLU A 373 -1.76 1.68 10.68
C GLU A 373 -2.70 0.55 11.09
N ASN A 374 -2.53 0.05 12.31
CA ASN A 374 -3.32 -1.07 12.79
C ASN A 374 -4.63 -0.61 13.45
N SER A 375 -5.69 -1.41 13.35
CA SER A 375 -6.98 -1.12 13.98
C SER A 375 -7.10 -1.71 15.39
N ALA A 376 -7.72 -0.93 16.27
CA ALA A 376 -8.24 -1.39 17.55
C ALA A 376 -9.72 -1.01 17.63
N PHE A 377 -10.55 -1.60 16.75
CA PHE A 377 -11.94 -1.20 16.58
C PHE A 377 -12.73 -1.37 17.88
N HIS A 378 -13.41 -0.31 18.29
CA HIS A 378 -14.14 -0.22 19.55
C HIS A 378 -15.41 0.59 19.36
N ILE A 379 -16.50 0.14 19.98
CA ILE A 379 -17.75 0.90 20.09
C ILE A 379 -17.94 1.26 21.57
N VAL A 380 -17.87 2.55 21.88
CA VAL A 380 -18.01 3.06 23.23
C VAL A 380 -19.45 2.86 23.69
N GLY A 381 -19.63 2.28 24.88
CA GLY A 381 -20.94 2.08 25.49
C GLY A 381 -21.61 0.75 25.19
N THR A 382 -20.98 -0.12 24.39
CA THR A 382 -21.43 -1.52 24.20
C THR A 382 -20.28 -2.51 24.41
N ILE A 383 -20.61 -3.80 24.42
CA ILE A 383 -19.68 -4.93 24.57
C ILE A 383 -19.98 -5.92 23.45
N PHE A 384 -18.93 -6.43 22.81
CA PHE A 384 -19.06 -7.48 21.81
C PHE A 384 -19.21 -8.82 22.52
N ASP A 385 -20.33 -9.51 22.31
CA ASP A 385 -20.52 -10.87 22.84
C ASP A 385 -20.18 -11.96 21.80
N THR A 386 -19.87 -11.54 20.57
CA THR A 386 -19.36 -12.41 19.51
C THR A 386 -18.20 -11.71 18.81
N VAL A 387 -17.11 -12.45 18.60
CA VAL A 387 -15.93 -11.98 17.87
C VAL A 387 -15.46 -13.09 16.96
N PHE A 388 -15.41 -12.80 15.66
CA PHE A 388 -14.81 -13.65 14.64
C PHE A 388 -13.64 -12.90 14.02
N LYS A 389 -12.47 -13.53 13.93
CA LYS A 389 -11.25 -12.91 13.39
C LYS A 389 -10.45 -13.95 12.63
N GLU A 390 -10.00 -13.62 11.42
CA GLU A 390 -9.10 -14.46 10.62
C GLU A 390 -9.59 -15.93 10.48
N GLY A 391 -10.90 -16.12 10.28
CA GLY A 391 -11.50 -17.44 10.06
C GLY A 391 -11.92 -18.19 11.33
N VAL A 392 -11.75 -17.61 12.53
CA VAL A 392 -12.03 -18.28 13.81
C VAL A 392 -12.95 -17.44 14.70
N TYR A 393 -13.96 -18.08 15.29
CA TYR A 393 -14.71 -17.51 16.41
C TYR A 393 -13.84 -17.51 17.67
N LEU A 394 -13.43 -16.32 18.10
CA LEU A 394 -12.71 -16.10 19.35
C LEU A 394 -13.65 -15.98 20.56
N LEU A 395 -14.88 -15.55 20.30
CA LEU A 395 -15.93 -15.40 21.30
C LEU A 395 -17.30 -15.68 20.66
N GLN A 396 -18.14 -16.41 21.38
CA GLN A 396 -19.57 -16.60 21.07
C GLN A 396 -20.38 -16.62 22.38
N PRO A 397 -21.68 -16.32 22.35
CA PRO A 397 -22.54 -16.41 23.53
C PRO A 397 -22.59 -17.85 24.06
N ASP A 398 -22.16 -18.03 25.30
CA ASP A 398 -22.19 -19.30 26.03
C ASP A 398 -22.43 -19.08 27.53
N ASP A 399 -22.46 -20.16 28.31
CA ASP A 399 -22.67 -20.12 29.76
C ASP A 399 -21.57 -19.36 30.54
N SER A 400 -20.44 -19.00 29.90
CA SER A 400 -19.40 -18.18 30.52
C SER A 400 -19.74 -16.69 30.52
N HIS A 401 -20.68 -16.26 29.65
CA HIS A 401 -21.06 -14.86 29.47
C HIS A 401 -19.83 -13.97 29.16
N GLY A 402 -18.91 -14.47 28.33
CA GLY A 402 -17.74 -13.71 27.90
C GLY A 402 -18.10 -12.46 27.09
N GLY A 403 -17.22 -11.46 27.13
CA GLY A 403 -17.37 -10.21 26.38
C GLY A 403 -16.01 -9.68 25.92
N SER A 404 -15.96 -9.12 24.72
CA SER A 404 -14.82 -8.39 24.18
C SER A 404 -15.12 -6.90 24.08
N GLN A 405 -14.09 -6.09 24.35
CA GLN A 405 -14.16 -4.63 24.25
C GLN A 405 -13.65 -4.11 22.90
N VAL A 406 -12.77 -4.85 22.24
CA VAL A 406 -12.03 -4.41 21.05
C VAL A 406 -11.88 -5.57 20.08
N LEU A 407 -11.99 -5.29 18.78
CA LEU A 407 -11.47 -6.15 17.72
C LEU A 407 -10.13 -5.55 17.26
N ASP A 408 -9.02 -6.20 17.63
CA ASP A 408 -7.69 -5.80 17.19
C ASP A 408 -7.41 -6.39 15.80
N LEU A 409 -6.94 -5.58 14.87
CA LEU A 409 -6.56 -6.00 13.52
C LEU A 409 -5.20 -5.38 13.19
N GLN A 410 -4.32 -6.14 12.56
CA GLN A 410 -3.17 -5.61 11.82
C GLN A 410 -3.62 -5.25 10.40
N PRO A 411 -2.83 -4.45 9.65
CA PRO A 411 -3.08 -4.28 8.23
C PRO A 411 -3.25 -5.63 7.51
N ALA A 412 -4.19 -5.68 6.57
CA ALA A 412 -4.68 -6.86 5.87
C ALA A 412 -5.49 -7.87 6.71
N GLN A 413 -5.74 -7.64 7.99
CA GLN A 413 -6.60 -8.52 8.79
C GLN A 413 -8.05 -8.07 8.80
N GLY A 414 -8.95 -9.05 8.96
CA GLY A 414 -10.37 -8.77 9.08
C GLY A 414 -11.14 -9.76 9.95
N GLY A 415 -12.36 -9.36 10.27
CA GLY A 415 -13.27 -10.11 11.11
C GLY A 415 -14.63 -9.45 11.25
N PHE A 416 -15.42 -9.91 12.21
CA PHE A 416 -16.62 -9.21 12.64
C PHE A 416 -16.82 -9.27 14.15
N VAL A 417 -17.60 -8.32 14.64
CA VAL A 417 -18.15 -8.31 15.99
C VAL A 417 -19.66 -8.29 15.94
N GLU A 418 -20.30 -8.91 16.94
CA GLU A 418 -21.74 -8.77 17.15
C GLU A 418 -22.04 -8.29 18.57
N PHE A 419 -23.13 -7.54 18.67
CA PHE A 419 -23.55 -6.87 19.89
C PHE A 419 -25.02 -6.45 19.80
N THR A 420 -25.54 -5.96 20.92
CA THR A 420 -26.81 -5.23 21.01
C THR A 420 -26.57 -3.88 21.70
N PHE A 421 -27.49 -2.93 21.52
CA PHE A 421 -27.52 -1.70 22.31
C PHE A 421 -28.53 -1.82 23.44
N ALA A 422 -28.15 -1.44 24.66
CA ALA A 422 -28.99 -1.62 25.85
C ALA A 422 -29.99 -0.47 26.07
N GLU A 423 -29.69 0.72 25.54
CA GLU A 423 -30.54 1.91 25.70
C GLU A 423 -30.44 2.81 24.48
N ASP A 424 -31.37 3.77 24.38
CA ASP A 424 -31.35 4.78 23.34
C ASP A 424 -30.21 5.77 23.64
N GLY A 425 -29.45 6.17 22.62
CA GLY A 425 -28.28 7.02 22.84
C GLY A 425 -27.37 7.16 21.63
N LEU A 426 -26.26 7.88 21.86
CA LEU A 426 -25.16 8.02 20.90
C LEU A 426 -24.00 7.13 21.30
N TYR A 427 -23.61 6.25 20.40
CA TYR A 427 -22.53 5.28 20.62
C TYR A 427 -21.40 5.55 19.62
N PRO A 428 -20.33 6.26 20.03
CA PRO A 428 -19.20 6.50 19.14
C PRO A 428 -18.43 5.21 18.87
N PHE A 429 -18.03 5.01 17.63
CA PHE A 429 -17.10 3.96 17.25
C PHE A 429 -15.80 4.54 16.71
N VAL A 430 -14.70 3.89 17.05
CA VAL A 430 -13.33 4.39 16.87
C VAL A 430 -12.37 3.25 16.60
N THR A 431 -11.17 3.57 16.11
CA THR A 431 -9.98 2.78 16.44
C THR A 431 -9.34 3.32 17.71
N HIS A 432 -9.12 2.45 18.69
CA HIS A 432 -8.66 2.81 20.03
C HIS A 432 -7.14 3.11 20.10
N LYS A 433 -6.46 3.17 18.95
CA LYS A 433 -5.23 3.97 18.82
C LYS A 433 -5.59 5.45 18.88
N PHE A 434 -5.75 5.93 20.11
CA PHE A 434 -6.66 7.03 20.43
C PHE A 434 -6.27 8.43 19.93
N ALA A 435 -5.16 8.57 19.21
CA ALA A 435 -4.91 9.76 18.39
C ALA A 435 -5.81 9.79 17.14
N ASN A 436 -6.17 8.62 16.62
CA ASN A 436 -6.84 8.43 15.33
C ASN A 436 -8.30 8.92 15.27
N PRO A 437 -9.10 8.92 16.34
CA PRO A 437 -10.40 9.59 16.33
C PRO A 437 -10.29 11.09 16.02
N GLY A 438 -9.24 11.75 16.51
CA GLY A 438 -8.93 13.14 16.17
C GLY A 438 -8.40 13.32 14.75
N LYS A 439 -7.93 12.23 14.12
CA LYS A 439 -7.45 12.16 12.74
C LYS A 439 -8.47 11.57 11.76
N GLY A 440 -9.74 11.43 12.17
CA GLY A 440 -10.84 11.07 11.26
C GLY A 440 -11.49 9.70 11.49
N ALA A 441 -10.91 8.84 12.33
CA ALA A 441 -11.42 7.50 12.59
C ALA A 441 -12.48 7.53 13.71
N LEU A 442 -13.55 8.27 13.43
CA LEU A 442 -14.68 8.50 14.33
C LEU A 442 -15.99 8.38 13.57
N GLY A 443 -16.90 7.58 14.10
CA GLY A 443 -18.28 7.52 13.68
C GLY A 443 -19.23 7.34 14.86
N PHE A 444 -20.53 7.38 14.59
CA PHE A 444 -21.56 7.20 15.62
C PHE A 444 -22.63 6.24 15.15
N PHE A 445 -23.09 5.39 16.06
CA PHE A 445 -24.43 4.83 16.00
C PHE A 445 -25.39 5.77 16.75
N VAL A 446 -26.51 6.10 16.12
CA VAL A 446 -27.66 6.78 16.71
C VAL A 446 -28.71 5.73 16.99
N VAL A 447 -28.95 5.45 18.26
CA VAL A 447 -29.86 4.40 18.71
C VAL A 447 -31.15 5.03 19.21
N GLY A 448 -32.25 4.82 18.49
CA GLY A 448 -33.55 5.44 18.76
C GLY A 448 -33.61 6.95 18.48
N ASP A 449 -34.60 7.63 19.05
CA ASP A 449 -34.87 9.06 18.84
C ASP A 449 -33.98 9.93 19.74
N VAL A 450 -32.77 10.26 19.28
CA VAL A 450 -31.78 11.05 20.03
C VAL A 450 -31.49 12.38 19.33
N ASP A 451 -31.32 13.46 20.11
CA ASP A 451 -30.87 14.76 19.58
C ASP A 451 -29.41 14.66 19.11
N THR A 452 -29.21 14.76 17.79
CA THR A 452 -27.90 14.68 17.14
C THR A 452 -27.32 16.05 16.81
N SER A 453 -27.94 17.15 17.23
CA SER A 453 -27.50 18.52 16.92
C SER A 453 -26.04 18.81 17.34
N ALA A 454 -25.54 18.11 18.36
CA ALA A 454 -24.15 18.21 18.83
C ALA A 454 -23.12 17.52 17.93
N LEU A 455 -23.53 16.65 16.99
CA LEU A 455 -22.62 15.92 16.08
C LEU A 455 -22.18 16.77 14.87
N GLY A 456 -22.88 17.87 14.59
CA GLY A 456 -22.52 18.82 13.54
C GLY A 456 -22.88 18.40 12.12
N GLY A 457 -23.76 17.41 11.94
CA GLY A 457 -24.39 17.05 10.66
C GLY A 457 -25.81 17.65 10.54
N HIS A 458 -26.24 17.93 9.30
CA HIS A 458 -27.54 18.51 8.97
C HIS A 458 -28.73 17.57 9.18
#